data_AF-A0A257EF55-F1
#
_entry.id   AF-A0A257EF55-F1
#
_cell.length_a   1.000
_cell.length_b   1.000
_cell.length_c   1.000
_cell.angle_alpha   90.00
_cell.angle_beta   90.00
_cell.angle_gamma   90.00
#
_symmetry.space_group_name_H-M   'P 1'
#
loop_
_entity.id
_entity.type
_entity.pdbx_description
1 polymer ?
#
loop_
_entity_poly.entity_id
_entity_poly.type
_entity_poly.pdbx_seq_one_letter_code
_entity_poly.pdbx_strand_id
1 'polypeptide(L)'
;MSLSFHSKTVLWLSVASCLLGAGIYAAMTGQAALAFSQTQQVALEKTRRELDQGRERAENYRSLIDRIGWRPGQALRHETINTSATIAGHESERLNDILQANHVGKGQFFLRSLTIEALPGSATAEPALRVSVKGDNILVLDRP
;
A
#
# COMPACT_ATOMS: atom_id res chain seq x y z
N MET A 1 15.61 15.74 72.70
CA MET A 1 15.27 17.11 72.22
C MET A 1 14.02 17.00 71.36
N SER A 2 12.90 17.64 71.76
CA SER A 2 11.70 17.66 70.92
C SER A 2 11.80 18.83 69.93
N LEU A 3 11.53 18.55 68.65
CA LEU A 3 11.45 19.57 67.61
C LEU A 3 10.29 20.53 67.91
N SER A 4 10.52 21.83 67.69
CA SER A 4 9.49 22.86 67.84
C SER A 4 8.33 22.61 66.87
N PHE A 5 7.12 23.02 67.23
CA PHE A 5 5.92 22.82 66.40
C PHE A 5 6.11 23.30 64.95
N HIS A 6 6.78 24.44 64.77
CA HIS A 6 7.05 25.04 63.46
C HIS A 6 8.04 24.20 62.63
N SER A 7 9.05 23.61 63.27
CA SER A 7 9.98 22.73 62.57
C SER A 7 9.31 21.43 62.10
N LYS A 8 8.36 20.89 62.89
CA LYS A 8 7.59 19.70 62.48
C LYS A 8 6.67 19.99 61.30
N THR A 9 5.97 21.13 61.29
CA THR A 9 5.06 21.49 60.20
C THR A 9 5.80 21.76 58.89
N VAL A 10 6.95 22.44 58.93
CA VAL A 10 7.79 22.63 57.74
C VAL A 10 8.28 21.30 57.19
N LEU A 11 8.73 20.39 58.06
CA LEU A 11 9.24 19.09 57.65
C LEU A 11 8.14 18.22 57.00
N TRP A 12 6.93 18.22 57.57
CA TRP A 12 5.77 17.56 56.97
C TRP A 12 5.36 18.17 55.63
N LEU A 13 5.39 19.50 55.51
CA LEU A 13 5.07 20.19 54.27
C LEU A 13 6.09 19.85 53.18
N SER A 14 7.39 19.87 53.49
CA SER A 14 8.45 19.49 52.56
C SER A 14 8.31 18.03 52.10
N VAL A 15 8.03 17.10 53.01
CA VAL A 15 7.79 15.69 52.64
C VAL A 15 6.56 15.55 51.75
N ALA A 16 5.46 16.22 52.08
CA ALA A 16 4.25 16.20 51.26
C ALA A 16 4.50 16.77 49.86
N SER A 17 5.22 17.88 49.74
CA SER A 17 5.60 18.48 48.45
C SER A 17 6.49 17.56 47.61
N CYS A 18 7.47 16.89 48.23
CA CYS A 18 8.34 15.93 47.54
C CYS A 18 7.54 14.72 47.03
N LEU A 19 6.64 14.17 47.86
CA LEU A 19 5.79 13.04 47.46
C LEU A 19 4.83 13.42 46.33
N LEU A 20 4.25 14.62 46.38
CA LEU A 20 3.40 15.14 45.32
C LEU A 20 4.18 15.36 44.02
N GLY A 21 5.39 15.93 44.10
CA GLY A 21 6.28 16.08 42.95
C GLY A 21 6.68 14.75 42.32
N ALA A 22 7.07 13.76 43.14
CA ALA A 22 7.39 12.41 42.68
C ALA A 22 6.17 11.71 42.04
N GLY A 23 4.98 11.88 42.63
CA GLY A 23 3.73 11.35 42.09
C GLY A 23 3.36 11.96 40.73
N ILE A 24 3.48 13.28 40.58
CA ILE A 24 3.25 13.96 39.30
C ILE A 24 4.26 13.49 38.26
N TYR A 25 5.54 13.42 38.62
CA TYR A 25 6.58 12.93 37.71
C TYR A 25 6.33 11.49 37.26
N ALA A 26 5.99 10.58 38.18
CA ALA A 26 5.65 9.20 37.87
C ALA A 26 4.40 9.11 36.97
N ALA A 27 3.38 9.95 37.20
CA ALA A 27 2.19 10.00 36.36
C ALA A 27 2.51 10.48 34.94
N MET A 28 3.29 11.56 34.80
CA MET A 28 3.67 12.11 33.50
C MET A 28 4.55 11.15 32.69
N THR A 29 5.54 10.54 33.34
CA THR A 29 6.41 9.53 32.71
C THR A 29 5.62 8.29 32.30
N GLY A 30 4.69 7.84 33.13
CA GLY A 30 3.77 6.74 32.80
C GLY A 30 2.88 7.04 31.60
N GLN A 31 2.32 8.25 31.52
CA GLN A 31 1.53 8.68 30.35
C GLN A 31 2.38 8.75 29.07
N ALA A 32 3.60 9.27 29.16
CA ALA A 32 4.52 9.31 28.02
C ALA A 32 4.91 7.90 27.53
N ALA A 33 5.19 6.98 28.45
CA ALA A 33 5.50 5.59 28.13
C ALA A 33 4.30 4.87 27.48
N LEU A 34 3.09 5.13 27.97
CA LEU A 34 1.87 4.56 27.40
C LEU A 34 1.60 5.10 26.00
N ALA A 35 1.75 6.40 25.78
CA ALA A 35 1.63 7.01 24.46
C ALA A 35 2.68 6.45 23.47
N PHE A 36 3.93 6.26 23.92
CA PHE A 36 4.98 5.63 23.11
C PHE A 36 4.65 4.17 22.77
N SER A 37 4.13 3.40 23.72
CA SER A 37 3.70 2.01 23.45
C SER A 37 2.57 1.96 22.43
N GLN A 38 1.62 2.89 22.49
CA GLN A 38 0.51 2.96 21.53
C GLN A 38 1.00 3.31 20.12
N THR A 39 1.93 4.27 19.99
CA THR A 39 2.49 4.61 18.67
C THR A 39 3.30 3.47 18.07
N GLN A 40 4.06 2.74 18.90
CA GLN A 40 4.77 1.52 18.49
C GLN A 40 3.81 0.43 17.99
N GLN A 41 2.70 0.20 18.69
CA GLN A 41 1.69 -0.78 18.26
C GLN A 41 1.07 -0.42 16.91
N VAL A 42 0.69 0.84 16.71
CA VAL A 42 0.14 1.30 15.42
C VAL A 42 1.15 1.15 14.29
N ALA A 43 2.42 1.50 14.53
CA ALA A 43 3.48 1.32 13.55
C ALA A 43 3.68 -0.16 13.19
N LEU A 44 3.69 -1.05 14.19
CA LEU A 44 3.86 -2.49 14.00
C LEU A 44 2.69 -3.11 13.23
N GLU A 45 1.45 -2.69 13.52
CA GLU A 45 0.27 -3.11 12.76
C GLU A 45 0.36 -2.67 11.29
N LYS A 46 0.82 -1.44 11.03
CA LYS A 46 1.00 -0.94 9.67
C LYS A 46 2.01 -1.80 8.90
N THR A 47 3.19 -2.06 9.49
CA THR A 47 4.21 -2.90 8.87
C THR A 47 3.69 -4.33 8.64
N ARG A 48 2.91 -4.87 9.57
CA ARG A 48 2.29 -6.20 9.39
C ARG A 48 1.36 -6.24 8.18
N ARG A 49 0.48 -5.23 8.02
CA ARG A 49 -0.42 -5.14 6.85
C ARG A 49 0.36 -5.00 5.54
N GLU A 50 1.43 -4.22 5.53
CA GLU A 50 2.30 -4.08 4.35
C GLU A 50 2.99 -5.40 3.98
N LEU A 51 3.44 -6.17 4.98
CA LEU A 51 4.03 -7.50 4.78
C LEU A 51 3.00 -8.49 4.22
N ASP A 52 1.79 -8.53 4.78
CA ASP A 52 0.72 -9.40 4.31
C ASP A 52 0.35 -9.07 2.85
N GLN A 53 0.24 -7.80 2.49
CA GLN A 53 0.02 -7.36 1.10
C GLN A 53 1.20 -7.72 0.18
N GLY A 54 2.42 -7.66 0.68
CA GLY A 54 3.62 -8.06 -0.07
C GLY A 54 3.62 -9.57 -0.35
N ARG A 55 3.22 -10.36 0.65
CA ARG A 55 3.09 -11.82 0.53
C ARG A 55 2.01 -12.20 -0.47
N GLU A 56 0.83 -11.59 -0.40
CA GLU A 56 -0.25 -11.81 -1.36
C GLU A 56 0.18 -11.46 -2.78
N ARG A 57 0.91 -10.35 -2.96
CA ARG A 57 1.49 -9.97 -4.25
C ARG A 57 2.48 -11.03 -4.75
N ALA A 58 3.40 -11.50 -3.90
CA ALA A 58 4.39 -12.52 -4.28
C ALA A 58 3.74 -13.85 -4.67
N GLU A 59 2.73 -14.31 -3.92
CA GLU A 59 1.97 -15.52 -4.24
C GLU A 59 1.23 -15.39 -5.58
N ASN A 60 0.62 -14.22 -5.82
CA ASN A 60 -0.02 -13.91 -7.11
C ASN A 60 1.00 -13.89 -8.27
N TYR A 61 2.18 -13.29 -8.09
CA TYR A 61 3.23 -13.30 -9.11
C TYR A 61 3.74 -14.70 -9.40
N ARG A 62 3.94 -15.52 -8.37
CA ARG A 62 4.33 -16.92 -8.55
C ARG A 62 3.29 -17.68 -9.39
N SER A 63 2.01 -17.56 -9.05
CA SER A 63 0.91 -18.16 -9.81
C SER A 63 0.88 -17.68 -11.26
N LEU A 64 1.13 -16.39 -11.52
CA LEU A 64 1.21 -15.84 -12.87
C LEU A 64 2.41 -16.40 -13.65
N ILE A 65 3.60 -16.43 -13.05
CA ILE A 65 4.81 -17.00 -13.67
C ILE A 65 4.58 -18.47 -14.04
N ASP A 66 3.97 -19.25 -13.15
CA ASP A 66 3.63 -20.65 -13.38
C ASP A 66 2.63 -20.82 -14.54
N ARG A 67 1.59 -19.97 -14.62
CA ARG A 67 0.61 -19.98 -15.73
C ARG A 67 1.20 -19.54 -17.07
N ILE A 68 2.13 -18.61 -17.04
CA ILE A 68 2.83 -18.10 -18.23
C ILE A 68 3.80 -19.17 -18.77
N GLY A 69 4.19 -20.16 -17.95
CA GLY A 69 5.14 -21.20 -18.37
C GLY A 69 6.54 -20.64 -18.59
N TRP A 70 6.90 -19.59 -17.84
CA TRP A 70 8.20 -18.93 -17.93
C TRP A 70 9.34 -19.93 -17.73
N ARG A 71 10.34 -19.89 -18.61
CA ARG A 71 11.49 -20.80 -18.55
C ARG A 71 12.75 -20.09 -18.07
N PRO A 72 13.63 -20.77 -17.31
CA PRO A 72 14.94 -20.24 -16.96
C PRO A 72 15.72 -19.87 -18.24
N GLY A 73 15.89 -18.57 -18.49
CA GLY A 73 16.52 -18.02 -19.71
C GLY A 73 15.75 -16.87 -20.37
N GLN A 74 14.44 -16.75 -20.11
CA GLN A 74 13.62 -15.61 -20.56
C GLN A 74 13.69 -14.46 -19.56
N ALA A 75 13.69 -13.21 -20.05
CA ALA A 75 13.68 -12.04 -19.17
C ALA A 75 12.24 -11.69 -18.77
N LEU A 76 11.97 -11.63 -17.46
CA LEU A 76 10.72 -11.14 -16.89
C LEU A 76 10.91 -9.69 -16.49
N ARG A 77 10.08 -8.80 -17.04
CA ARG A 77 10.02 -7.40 -16.61
C ARG A 77 8.63 -7.10 -16.05
N HIS A 78 8.61 -6.55 -14.85
CA HIS A 78 7.40 -5.97 -14.29
C HIS A 78 7.16 -4.61 -14.92
N GLU A 79 5.97 -4.39 -15.48
CA GLU A 79 5.56 -3.09 -16.01
C GLU A 79 4.16 -2.73 -15.49
N THR A 80 4.07 -1.59 -14.82
CA THR A 80 2.80 -1.00 -14.42
C THR A 80 2.25 -0.19 -15.60
N ILE A 81 1.19 -0.69 -16.24
CA ILE A 81 0.49 0.04 -17.29
C ILE A 81 -0.85 0.50 -16.74
N ASN A 82 -1.04 1.81 -16.70
CA ASN A 82 -2.32 2.43 -16.39
C ASN A 82 -2.76 3.24 -17.61
N THR A 83 -3.52 2.59 -18.49
CA THR A 83 -4.03 3.20 -19.72
C THR A 83 -5.53 3.01 -19.80
N SER A 84 -6.23 4.08 -20.17
CA SER A 84 -7.64 4.01 -20.54
C SER A 84 -7.83 4.69 -21.87
N ALA A 85 -8.52 4.04 -22.79
CA ALA A 85 -8.90 4.58 -24.08
C ALA A 85 -10.39 4.35 -24.34
N THR A 86 -11.04 5.31 -24.98
CA THR A 86 -12.40 5.15 -25.49
C THR A 86 -12.29 4.91 -27.00
N ILE A 87 -12.84 3.80 -27.46
CA ILE A 87 -12.75 3.31 -28.84
C ILE A 87 -14.17 3.27 -29.40
N ALA A 88 -14.39 3.80 -30.60
CA ALA A 88 -15.68 3.63 -31.26
C ALA A 88 -15.88 2.15 -31.63
N GLY A 89 -17.10 1.62 -31.62
CA GLY A 89 -17.35 0.18 -31.84
C GLY A 89 -16.75 -0.40 -33.13
N HIS A 90 -16.59 0.43 -34.18
CA HIS A 90 -15.97 0.04 -35.46
C HIS A 90 -14.43 0.02 -35.43
N GLU A 91 -13.79 0.64 -34.43
CA GLU A 91 -12.32 0.72 -34.30
C GLU A 91 -11.73 -0.40 -33.41
N SER A 92 -12.39 -1.56 -33.33
CA SER A 92 -11.90 -2.68 -32.49
C SER A 92 -10.47 -3.13 -32.85
N GLU A 93 -10.04 -3.00 -34.10
CA GLU A 93 -8.66 -3.28 -34.53
C GLU A 93 -7.63 -2.34 -33.88
N ARG A 94 -8.03 -1.09 -33.61
CA ARG A 94 -7.21 -0.05 -32.95
C ARG A 94 -6.91 -0.38 -31.49
N LEU A 95 -7.69 -1.26 -30.87
CA LEU A 95 -7.40 -1.77 -29.52
C LEU A 95 -6.06 -2.50 -29.48
N ASN A 96 -5.76 -3.29 -30.51
CA ASN A 96 -4.49 -4.00 -30.61
C ASN A 96 -3.34 -3.00 -30.71
N ASP A 97 -3.50 -1.94 -31.50
CA ASP A 97 -2.51 -0.86 -31.63
C ASP A 97 -2.28 -0.12 -30.32
N ILE A 98 -3.32 0.15 -29.53
CA ILE A 98 -3.19 0.83 -28.23
C ILE A 98 -2.47 -0.06 -27.20
N LEU A 99 -2.73 -1.37 -27.24
CA LEU A 99 -2.04 -2.33 -26.39
C LEU A 99 -0.58 -2.53 -26.83
N GLN A 100 -0.31 -2.53 -28.14
CA GLN A 100 1.04 -2.65 -28.71
C GLN A 100 1.85 -1.35 -28.66
N ALA A 101 1.23 -0.17 -28.68
CA ALA A 101 1.94 1.11 -28.62
C ALA A 101 2.67 1.30 -27.27
N ASN A 102 2.17 0.66 -26.21
CA ASN A 102 2.85 0.61 -24.92
C ASN A 102 3.94 -0.48 -24.85
N HIS A 103 4.10 -1.28 -25.91
CA HIS A 103 5.08 -2.37 -25.99
C HIS A 103 6.31 -1.94 -26.82
N VAL A 104 7.48 -1.97 -26.19
CA VAL A 104 8.78 -1.78 -26.88
C VAL A 104 9.55 -3.10 -26.82
N GLY A 105 9.36 -3.99 -27.80
CA GLY A 105 10.16 -5.23 -27.89
C GLY A 105 9.57 -6.34 -28.77
N LYS A 106 10.26 -7.50 -28.82
CA LYS A 106 9.71 -8.79 -29.25
C LYS A 106 9.45 -9.60 -27.97
N GLY A 107 8.19 -9.79 -27.60
CA GLY A 107 7.82 -10.51 -26.38
C GLY A 107 6.32 -10.74 -26.24
N GLN A 108 5.92 -11.46 -25.20
CA GLN A 108 4.52 -11.70 -24.86
C GLN A 108 4.13 -10.80 -23.67
N PHE A 109 3.04 -10.05 -23.84
CA PHE A 109 2.50 -9.17 -22.81
C PHE A 109 1.31 -9.84 -22.13
N PHE A 110 1.40 -10.02 -20.80
CA PHE A 110 0.33 -10.62 -20.00
C PHE A 110 -0.36 -9.54 -19.18
N LEU A 111 -1.58 -9.21 -19.60
CA LEU A 111 -2.47 -8.28 -18.92
C LEU A 111 -3.10 -8.97 -17.71
N ARG A 112 -2.92 -8.40 -16.51
CA ARG A 112 -3.57 -8.89 -15.29
C ARG A 112 -5.03 -8.46 -15.22
N SER A 113 -5.35 -7.25 -15.68
CA SER A 113 -6.72 -6.78 -15.79
C SER A 113 -6.93 -5.98 -17.06
N LEU A 114 -7.93 -6.40 -17.83
CA LEU A 114 -8.46 -5.69 -18.98
C LEU A 114 -9.96 -5.56 -18.74
N THR A 115 -10.41 -4.33 -18.51
CA THR A 115 -11.84 -4.04 -18.37
C THR A 115 -12.31 -3.38 -19.65
N ILE A 116 -13.31 -3.98 -20.29
CA ILE A 116 -13.98 -3.43 -21.47
C ILE A 116 -15.42 -3.13 -21.06
N GLU A 117 -15.78 -1.86 -21.07
CA GLU A 117 -17.12 -1.38 -20.73
C GLU A 117 -17.76 -0.77 -21.98
N ALA A 118 -18.96 -1.20 -22.33
CA ALA A 118 -19.76 -0.52 -23.33
C ALA A 118 -20.34 0.77 -22.72
N LEU A 119 -19.98 1.92 -23.29
CA LEU A 119 -20.58 3.19 -22.94
C LEU A 119 -21.90 3.32 -23.70
N PRO A 120 -23.04 3.51 -23.00
CA PRO A 120 -24.30 3.74 -23.66
C PRO A 120 -24.24 5.05 -24.45
N GLY A 121 -24.33 4.95 -25.77
CA GLY A 121 -24.51 6.11 -26.65
C GLY A 121 -25.88 6.73 -26.45
N SER A 122 -26.03 8.03 -26.76
CA SER A 122 -27.35 8.60 -26.98
C SER A 122 -28.00 7.92 -28.20
N ALA A 123 -29.31 8.08 -28.40
CA ALA A 123 -30.07 7.45 -29.49
C ALA A 123 -29.54 7.69 -30.93
N THR A 124 -28.56 8.59 -31.10
CA THR A 124 -27.92 8.94 -32.37
C THR A 124 -26.40 8.73 -32.39
N ALA A 125 -25.79 8.26 -31.30
CA ALA A 125 -24.34 8.07 -31.19
C ALA A 125 -23.99 6.57 -31.21
N GLU A 126 -23.02 6.20 -32.04
CA GLU A 126 -22.50 4.82 -32.10
C GLU A 126 -22.03 4.35 -30.71
N PRO A 127 -22.23 3.06 -30.38
CA PRO A 127 -21.75 2.51 -29.11
C PRO A 127 -20.23 2.63 -29.04
N ALA A 128 -19.74 3.29 -27.99
CA ALA A 128 -18.32 3.40 -27.70
C ALA A 128 -17.92 2.36 -26.65
N LEU A 129 -16.72 1.80 -26.79
CA LEU A 129 -16.12 0.89 -25.83
C LEU A 129 -15.08 1.66 -25.02
N ARG A 130 -15.24 1.73 -23.70
CA ARG A 130 -14.19 2.16 -22.80
C ARG A 130 -13.33 0.96 -22.43
N VAL A 131 -12.07 1.00 -22.80
CA VAL A 131 -11.10 -0.03 -22.48
C VAL A 131 -10.15 0.54 -21.45
N SER A 132 -9.98 -0.17 -20.34
CA SER A 132 -9.00 0.19 -19.32
C SER A 132 -8.14 -1.00 -18.96
N VAL A 133 -6.84 -0.77 -18.97
CA VAL A 133 -5.82 -1.67 -18.44
C VAL A 133 -5.31 -1.03 -17.16
N LYS A 134 -5.45 -1.74 -16.05
CA LYS A 134 -5.00 -1.25 -14.74
C LYS A 134 -4.15 -2.30 -14.03
N GLY A 135 -3.14 -1.80 -13.33
CA GLY A 135 -2.38 -2.56 -12.35
C GLY A 135 -1.11 -3.21 -12.86
N ASP A 136 -0.72 -4.25 -12.13
CA ASP A 136 0.56 -4.94 -12.26
C ASP A 136 0.52 -5.94 -13.43
N ASN A 137 1.17 -5.59 -14.55
CA ASN A 137 1.26 -6.47 -15.72
C ASN A 137 2.67 -7.05 -15.85
N ILE A 138 2.77 -8.18 -16.56
CA ILE A 138 4.04 -8.89 -16.75
C ILE A 138 4.37 -8.88 -18.23
N LEU A 139 5.56 -8.38 -18.54
CA LEU A 139 6.14 -8.50 -19.85
C LEU A 139 7.17 -9.64 -19.85
N VAL A 140 6.97 -10.62 -20.71
CA VAL A 140 7.95 -11.67 -20.98
C VAL A 140 8.66 -11.35 -22.29
N LEU A 141 9.96 -11.15 -22.22
CA LEU A 141 10.78 -10.91 -23.39
C LEU A 141 11.47 -12.22 -23.79
N ASP A 142 11.26 -12.63 -25.04
CA ASP A 142 12.12 -13.63 -25.65
C ASP A 142 13.46 -12.95 -25.96
N ARG A 143 14.57 -13.59 -25.60
CA ARG A 143 15.90 -13.07 -25.97
C ARG A 143 16.00 -12.96 -27.50
N PRO A 144 16.69 -11.93 -28.03
CA PRO A 144 17.04 -11.86 -29.44
C PRO A 144 17.91 -13.05 -29.88
#